data_AF-A0A2V6WUG3-F1
#
_entry.id   AF-A0A2V6WUG3-F1
#
_cell.length_a   1.000
_cell.length_b   1.000
_cell.length_c   1.000
_cell.angle_alpha   90.00
_cell.angle_beta   90.00
_cell.angle_gamma   90.00
#
_symmetry.space_group_name_H-M   'P 1'
#
loop_
_entity.id
_entity.type
_entity.pdbx_description
1 polymer ?
#
loop_
_entity_poly.entity_id
_entity_poly.type
_entity_poly.pdbx_seq_one_letter_code
_entity_poly.pdbx_strand_id
1 'polypeptide(L)'
;MIFGFFGRFVAVLGGSVNQVLVPAVCTGVFLARRQYGSAAVTLFWTGESLADVAVYVADGRAMALPLLADGAIHDWNFILGNLGLLQAAESLGRLTFGLGALTMLAALAMLGWDAWTRMLSSETRNRA
;
A
#
# COMPACT_ATOMS: atom_id res chain seq x y z
N MET A 1 -13.37 -2.01 -14.89
CA MET A 1 -13.90 -3.35 -14.60
C MET A 1 -13.07 -4.40 -15.35
N ILE A 2 -11.96 -4.89 -14.77
CA ILE A 2 -11.15 -5.98 -15.36
C ILE A 2 -11.30 -7.28 -14.54
N PHE A 3 -11.80 -7.20 -13.29
CA PHE A 3 -11.89 -8.33 -12.36
C PHE A 3 -13.28 -8.99 -12.26
N GLY A 4 -14.26 -8.54 -13.05
CA GLY A 4 -15.61 -9.12 -13.07
C GLY A 4 -15.69 -10.55 -13.62
N PHE A 5 -14.66 -11.00 -14.35
CA PHE A 5 -14.65 -12.31 -15.01
C PHE A 5 -14.23 -13.47 -14.09
N PHE A 6 -13.55 -13.20 -12.96
CA PHE A 6 -13.00 -14.22 -12.05
C PHE A 6 -13.89 -14.47 -10.80
N GLY A 7 -15.15 -14.03 -10.84
CA GLY A 7 -16.10 -14.16 -9.74
C GLY A 7 -16.06 -13.00 -8.73
N ARG A 8 -17.13 -12.86 -7.96
CA ARG A 8 -17.37 -11.73 -7.03
C ARG A 8 -16.23 -11.53 -6.02
N PHE A 9 -15.58 -12.61 -5.59
CA PHE A 9 -14.43 -12.55 -4.68
C PHE A 9 -13.24 -11.80 -5.27
N VAL A 10 -12.87 -12.10 -6.53
CA VAL A 10 -11.73 -11.45 -7.20
C VAL A 10 -12.07 -10.01 -7.58
N ALA A 11 -13.33 -9.72 -7.90
CA ALA A 11 -13.79 -8.35 -8.14
C ALA A 11 -13.65 -7.46 -6.89
N VAL A 12 -14.07 -7.97 -5.73
CA VAL A 12 -14.02 -7.29 -4.43
C VAL A 12 -12.57 -7.13 -3.95
N LEU A 13 -11.76 -8.19 -4.03
CA LEU A 13 -10.35 -8.16 -3.69
C LEU A 13 -9.55 -7.21 -4.61
N GLY A 14 -9.96 -7.13 -5.88
CA GLY A 14 -9.30 -6.32 -6.90
C GLY A 14 -9.24 -4.83 -6.58
N GLY A 15 -10.19 -4.28 -5.80
CA GLY A 15 -10.15 -2.88 -5.36
C GLY A 15 -8.90 -2.57 -4.55
N SER A 16 -8.80 -3.15 -3.34
CA SER A 16 -7.66 -2.98 -2.44
C SER A 16 -6.33 -3.48 -3.03
N VAL A 17 -6.36 -4.56 -3.81
CA VAL A 17 -5.14 -5.05 -4.48
C VAL A 17 -4.61 -4.04 -5.49
N ASN A 18 -5.46 -3.44 -6.33
CA ASN A 18 -4.98 -2.45 -7.30
C ASN A 18 -4.48 -1.17 -6.65
N GLN A 19 -5.10 -0.73 -5.54
CA GLN A 19 -4.65 0.43 -4.77
C GLN A 19 -3.17 0.30 -4.35
N VAL A 20 -2.76 -0.88 -3.88
CA VAL A 20 -1.37 -1.15 -3.47
C VAL A 20 -0.48 -1.51 -4.66
N LEU A 21 -1.02 -2.25 -5.65
CA LEU A 21 -0.23 -2.78 -6.76
C LEU A 21 0.30 -1.69 -7.69
N VAL A 22 -0.52 -0.68 -8.01
CA VAL A 22 -0.11 0.42 -8.91
C VAL A 22 1.14 1.14 -8.39
N PRO A 23 1.17 1.68 -7.16
CA PRO A 23 2.38 2.33 -6.64
C PRO A 23 3.54 1.36 -6.44
N ALA A 24 3.28 0.09 -6.12
CA ALA A 24 4.33 -0.92 -5.99
C ALA A 24 5.02 -1.19 -7.35
N VAL A 25 4.26 -1.28 -8.44
CA VAL A 25 4.81 -1.41 -9.80
C VAL A 25 5.62 -0.18 -10.18
N CYS A 26 5.10 1.02 -9.91
CA CYS A 26 5.86 2.26 -10.15
C CYS A 26 7.20 2.25 -9.39
N THR A 27 7.20 1.79 -8.14
CA THR A 27 8.42 1.62 -7.33
C THR A 27 9.40 0.66 -8.00
N GLY A 28 8.94 -0.52 -8.44
CA GLY A 28 9.77 -1.48 -9.15
C GLY A 28 10.40 -0.91 -10.43
N VAL A 29 9.63 -0.15 -11.22
CA VAL A 29 10.12 0.52 -12.43
C VAL A 29 11.20 1.55 -12.11
N PHE A 30 11.01 2.39 -11.08
CA PHE A 30 12.00 3.40 -10.70
C PHE A 30 13.28 2.78 -10.12
N LEU A 31 13.15 1.70 -9.33
CA LEU A 31 14.30 0.94 -8.84
C LEU A 31 15.09 0.31 -10.00
N ALA A 32 14.41 -0.30 -10.97
CA ALA A 32 15.06 -0.88 -12.16
C ALA A 32 15.82 0.16 -12.98
N ARG A 33 15.35 1.42 -12.98
CA ARG A 33 16.01 2.57 -13.63
C ARG A 33 17.03 3.29 -12.75
N ARG A 34 17.30 2.79 -11.53
CA ARG A 34 18.17 3.43 -10.52
C ARG A 34 17.78 4.87 -10.17
N GLN A 35 16.49 5.19 -10.27
CA GLN A 35 15.93 6.50 -9.91
C GLN A 35 15.45 6.47 -8.44
N TYR A 36 16.41 6.41 -7.50
CA TYR A 36 16.12 6.12 -6.08
C TYR A 36 15.20 7.15 -5.41
N GLY A 37 15.37 8.44 -5.68
CA GLY A 37 14.45 9.47 -5.17
C GLY A 37 13.00 9.28 -5.64
N SER A 38 12.80 8.96 -6.93
CA SER A 38 11.45 8.66 -7.46
C SER A 38 10.88 7.36 -6.89
N ALA A 39 11.72 6.34 -6.74
CA ALA A 39 11.33 5.08 -6.12
C ALA A 39 10.90 5.29 -4.65
N ALA A 40 11.53 6.22 -3.93
CA ALA A 40 11.17 6.49 -2.53
C ALA A 40 9.77 7.10 -2.44
N VAL A 41 9.44 8.04 -3.33
CA VAL A 41 8.11 8.65 -3.35
C VAL A 41 7.03 7.60 -3.62
N THR A 42 7.22 6.72 -4.61
CA THR A 42 6.23 5.68 -4.91
C THR A 42 6.19 4.56 -3.89
N LEU A 43 7.31 4.28 -3.21
CA LEU A 43 7.35 3.31 -2.10
C LEU A 43 6.59 3.87 -0.89
N PHE A 44 6.72 5.17 -0.61
CA PHE A 44 5.93 5.83 0.42
C PHE A 44 4.43 5.77 0.09
N TRP A 45 4.06 6.06 -1.15
CA TRP A 45 2.68 5.91 -1.64
C TRP A 45 2.18 4.46 -1.50
N THR A 46 3.02 3.46 -1.76
CA THR A 46 2.68 2.05 -1.54
C THR A 46 2.36 1.76 -0.07
N GLY A 47 3.16 2.28 0.85
CA GLY A 47 2.94 2.12 2.28
C GLY A 47 1.69 2.85 2.79
N GLU A 48 1.40 4.05 2.24
CA GLU A 48 0.18 4.79 2.52
C GLU A 48 -1.06 4.04 2.02
N SER A 49 -1.02 3.48 0.82
CA SER A 49 -2.11 2.65 0.28
C SER A 49 -2.34 1.38 1.11
N LEU A 50 -1.28 0.77 1.67
CA LEU A 50 -1.42 -0.33 2.64
C LEU A 50 -2.10 0.13 3.94
N ALA A 51 -1.74 1.30 4.45
CA ALA A 51 -2.34 1.86 5.66
C ALA A 51 -3.83 2.20 5.46
N ASP A 52 -4.21 2.70 4.28
CA ASP A 52 -5.61 2.93 3.91
C ASP A 52 -6.39 1.61 3.87
N VAL A 53 -5.87 0.60 3.16
CA VAL A 53 -6.46 -0.75 3.12
C VAL A 53 -6.62 -1.35 4.52
N ALA A 54 -5.66 -1.13 5.43
CA ALA A 54 -5.69 -1.64 6.79
C ALA A 54 -6.92 -1.19 7.59
N VAL A 55 -7.41 0.03 7.36
CA VAL A 55 -8.62 0.57 8.01
C VAL A 55 -9.85 -0.27 7.62
N TYR A 56 -9.99 -0.59 6.34
CA TYR A 56 -11.09 -1.43 5.86
C TYR A 56 -10.97 -2.89 6.30
N VAL A 57 -9.74 -3.44 6.39
CA VAL A 57 -9.49 -4.78 6.94
C VAL A 57 -9.95 -4.85 8.40
N ALA A 58 -9.56 -3.87 9.22
CA ALA A 58 -9.93 -3.79 10.63
C ALA A 58 -11.44 -3.65 10.82
N ASP A 59 -12.09 -2.87 9.96
CA ASP A 59 -13.54 -2.68 9.97
C ASP A 59 -14.32 -3.89 9.46
N GLY A 60 -13.67 -4.88 8.83
CA GLY A 60 -14.35 -6.01 8.18
C GLY A 60 -15.36 -6.77 9.06
N ARG A 61 -15.17 -6.79 10.39
CA ARG A 61 -16.16 -7.38 11.32
C ARG A 61 -17.22 -6.39 11.80
N ALA A 62 -16.82 -5.15 12.10
CA ALA A 62 -17.69 -4.14 12.70
C ALA A 62 -18.61 -3.49 11.68
N MET A 63 -18.15 -3.35 10.43
CA MET A 63 -18.87 -2.69 9.34
C MET A 63 -19.38 -1.30 9.75
N ALA A 64 -18.57 -0.57 10.51
CA ALA A 64 -18.94 0.71 11.09
C ALA A 64 -18.66 1.88 10.12
N LEU A 65 -17.80 1.67 9.13
CA LEU A 65 -17.48 2.71 8.15
C LEU A 65 -18.65 2.92 7.17
N PRO A 66 -19.11 4.17 6.97
CA PRO A 66 -20.14 4.46 6.00
C PRO A 66 -19.61 4.20 4.58
N LEU A 67 -20.40 3.49 3.78
CA LEU A 67 -20.05 3.25 2.38
C LEU A 67 -20.40 4.48 1.53
N LEU A 68 -19.58 4.75 0.52
CA LEU A 68 -19.76 5.89 -0.38
C LEU A 68 -20.98 5.76 -1.30
N ALA A 69 -21.50 4.55 -1.47
CA ALA A 69 -22.66 4.26 -2.30
C ALA A 69 -23.67 3.41 -1.54
N ASP A 70 -24.94 3.79 -1.62
CA ASP A 70 -26.04 3.03 -1.04
C ASP A 70 -26.10 1.61 -1.63
N GLY A 71 -26.16 0.60 -0.76
CA GLY A 71 -26.19 -0.81 -1.17
C GLY A 71 -24.83 -1.39 -1.59
N ALA A 72 -23.73 -0.66 -1.41
CA ALA A 72 -22.38 -1.22 -1.56
C ALA A 72 -22.12 -2.32 -0.51
N ILE A 73 -21.15 -3.18 -0.80
CA ILE A 73 -20.80 -4.31 0.07
C ILE A 73 -19.60 -3.89 0.92
N HIS A 74 -19.56 -4.33 2.18
CA HIS A 74 -18.34 -4.26 2.97
C HIS A 74 -17.35 -5.31 2.43
N ASP A 75 -16.47 -4.88 1.54
CA ASP A 75 -15.54 -5.73 0.80
C ASP A 75 -14.75 -6.69 1.72
N TRP A 76 -14.20 -6.15 2.81
CA TRP A 76 -13.44 -6.94 3.78
C TRP A 76 -14.31 -7.79 4.72
N ASN A 77 -15.58 -7.45 4.93
CA ASN A 77 -16.52 -8.37 5.59
C ASN A 77 -16.76 -9.60 4.72
N PHE A 78 -17.02 -9.40 3.42
CA PHE A 78 -17.22 -10.49 2.47
C PHE A 78 -15.96 -11.35 2.38
N ILE A 79 -14.77 -10.77 2.19
CA ILE A 79 -13.51 -11.51 2.09
C ILE A 79 -13.25 -12.31 3.37
N LEU A 80 -13.24 -11.66 4.54
CA LEU A 80 -12.91 -12.33 5.80
C LEU A 80 -13.99 -13.35 6.20
N GLY A 81 -15.26 -13.10 5.87
CA GLY A 81 -16.36 -14.04 6.10
C GLY A 81 -16.18 -15.33 5.29
N ASN A 82 -15.86 -15.23 4.00
CA ASN A 82 -15.59 -16.40 3.16
C ASN A 82 -14.34 -17.18 3.60
N LEU A 83 -13.37 -16.51 4.23
CA LEU A 83 -12.16 -17.14 4.76
C LEU A 83 -12.31 -17.65 6.21
N GLY A 84 -13.43 -17.37 6.88
CA GLY A 84 -13.61 -17.69 8.30
C GLY A 84 -12.73 -16.86 9.26
N LEU A 85 -12.22 -15.71 8.80
CA LEU A 85 -11.24 -14.87 9.52
C LEU A 85 -11.85 -13.60 10.13
N LEU A 86 -13.17 -13.47 10.20
CA LEU A 86 -13.83 -12.27 10.74
C LEU A 86 -13.36 -11.90 12.17
N GLN A 87 -13.09 -12.89 13.03
CA GLN A 87 -12.61 -12.64 14.38
C GLN A 87 -11.17 -12.09 14.41
N ALA A 88 -10.41 -12.30 13.34
CA ALA A 88 -9.05 -11.79 13.19
C ALA A 88 -9.00 -10.41 12.49
N ALA A 89 -10.14 -9.83 12.08
CA ALA A 89 -10.21 -8.59 11.30
C ALA A 89 -9.31 -7.47 11.85
N GLU A 90 -9.46 -7.15 13.14
CA GLU A 90 -8.68 -6.09 13.78
C GLU A 90 -7.17 -6.41 13.84
N SER A 91 -6.81 -7.67 14.12
CA SER A 91 -5.41 -8.11 14.12
C SER A 91 -4.78 -8.05 12.74
N LEU A 92 -5.51 -8.46 11.70
CA LEU A 92 -5.07 -8.37 10.31
C LEU A 92 -4.97 -6.92 9.86
N GLY A 93 -5.88 -6.06 10.29
CA GLY A 93 -5.81 -4.62 10.06
C GLY A 93 -4.56 -4.01 10.68
N ARG A 94 -4.29 -4.28 11.97
CA ARG A 94 -3.06 -3.81 12.64
C ARG A 94 -1.78 -4.33 11.97
N LEU A 95 -1.76 -5.59 11.54
CA LEU A 95 -0.63 -6.14 10.80
C LEU A 95 -0.42 -5.41 9.47
N THR A 96 -1.49 -5.22 8.71
CA THR A 96 -1.45 -4.51 7.41
C THR A 96 -0.99 -3.06 7.59
N PHE A 97 -1.48 -2.38 8.63
CA PHE A 97 -1.03 -1.03 8.99
C PHE A 97 0.46 -1.02 9.35
N GLY A 98 0.92 -1.98 10.15
CA GLY A 98 2.32 -2.12 10.52
C GLY A 98 3.23 -2.30 9.30
N LEU A 99 2.82 -3.12 8.33
CA LEU A 99 3.52 -3.28 7.05
C LEU A 99 3.54 -1.97 6.24
N GLY A 100 2.42 -1.25 6.17
CA GLY A 100 2.34 0.07 5.53
C GLY A 100 3.29 1.08 6.15
N ALA A 101 3.27 1.19 7.48
CA ALA A 101 4.15 2.07 8.24
C ALA A 101 5.64 1.73 8.04
N LEU A 102 6.01 0.44 8.11
CA LEU A 102 7.38 0.00 7.84
C LEU A 102 7.82 0.32 6.40
N THR A 103 6.91 0.18 5.43
CA THR A 103 7.15 0.54 4.03
C THR A 103 7.42 2.03 3.86
N MET A 104 6.64 2.88 4.54
CA MET A 104 6.85 4.34 4.55
C MET A 104 8.19 4.71 5.21
N LEU A 105 8.56 4.05 6.32
CA LEU A 105 9.86 4.27 6.97
C LEU A 105 11.04 3.87 6.05
N ALA A 106 10.92 2.74 5.34
CA ALA A 106 11.91 2.33 4.36
C ALA A 106 12.04 3.34 3.21
N ALA A 107 10.91 3.91 2.75
CA ALA A 107 10.91 4.96 1.74
C ALA A 107 11.64 6.23 2.20
N LEU A 108 11.38 6.69 3.42
CA LEU A 108 12.08 7.84 4.01
C LEU A 108 13.58 7.59 4.17
N ALA A 109 13.96 6.38 4.62
CA ALA A 109 15.36 5.98 4.72
C ALA A 109 16.05 5.98 3.35
N MET A 110 15.40 5.45 2.32
CA MET A 110 15.93 5.45 0.95
C MET A 110 16.06 6.86 0.37
N LEU A 111 15.09 7.75 0.64
CA LEU A 111 15.17 9.15 0.22
C LEU A 111 16.34 9.88 0.90
N GLY A 112 16.49 9.69 2.21
CA GLY A 112 17.61 10.26 2.97
C GLY A 112 18.96 9.78 2.45
N TRP A 113 19.07 8.49 2.13
CA TRP A 113 20.27 7.92 1.52
C TRP A 113 20.60 8.52 0.14
N ASP A 114 19.61 8.62 -0.76
CA ASP A 114 19.81 9.23 -2.10
C ASP A 114 20.22 10.71 -1.99
N ALA A 115 19.60 11.47 -1.08
CA ALA A 115 19.97 12.86 -0.84
C ALA A 115 21.41 12.99 -0.30
N TRP A 116 21.77 12.17 0.69
CA TRP A 116 23.11 12.17 1.29
C TRP A 116 24.21 11.85 0.28
N THR A 117 24.02 10.81 -0.54
CA THR A 117 25.00 10.42 -1.56
C THR A 117 25.19 11.49 -2.64
N ARG A 118 24.11 12.17 -3.04
CA ARG A 118 24.19 13.30 -3.99
C ARG A 118 24.96 14.49 -3.40
N MET A 119 24.76 14.81 -2.12
CA MET A 119 25.50 15.89 -1.46
C MET A 119 27.02 15.64 -1.48
N LEU A 120 27.46 14.44 -1.06
CA LEU A 120 28.89 14.06 -1.07
C LEU A 120 29.53 14.16 -2.47
N SER A 121 28.78 13.75 -3.50
CA SER A 121 29.25 13.84 -4.88
C SER A 121 29.41 15.30 -5.36
N SER A 122 28.59 16.22 -4.85
CA SER A 122 28.64 17.64 -5.21
C SER A 122 29.83 18.37 -4.59
N GLU A 123 30.16 18.05 -3.34
CA GLU A 123 31.32 18.63 -2.65
C GLU A 123 32.64 18.21 -3.30
N THR A 124 32.73 16.95 -3.72
CA THR A 124 33.93 16.42 -4.38
C THR A 124 34.18 17.12 -5.71
N ARG A 125 33.12 17.36 -6.50
CA ARG A 125 33.20 18.07 -7.79
C ARG A 125 33.62 19.54 -7.64
N ASN A 126 33.22 20.21 -6.56
CA ASN A 126 33.59 21.62 -6.33
C ASN A 126 35.04 21.81 -5.85
N ARG A 127 35.72 20.73 -5.43
CA ARG A 127 37.11 20.76 -4.95
C ARG A 127 38.15 20.37 -6.00
N ALA A 128 37.72 19.84 -7.15
CA ALA A 128 38.57 19.44 -8.27
C ALA A 128 38.63 20.55 -9.34
#